data_AF-A0A524I5V5-F1
#
_entry.id   AF-A0A524I5V5-F1
#
_cell.length_a   1.000
_cell.length_b   1.000
_cell.length_c   1.000
_cell.angle_alpha   90.00
_cell.angle_beta   90.00
_cell.angle_gamma   90.00
#
_symmetry.space_group_name_H-M   'P 1'
#
loop_
_entity.id
_entity.type
_entity.pdbx_description
1 polymer ?
#
loop_
_entity_poly.entity_id
_entity_poly.type
_entity_poly.pdbx_seq_one_letter_code
_entity_poly.pdbx_strand_id
1 'polypeptide(L)'
;MNTAIESKDLDLRLDIDVAHLKMLDMSVHLLGYINSFRAISELPDYLGRRRVRYALVLIMLDEMASLMELMKECERGITEHLTEVFIEDYHSPQRRQEGVEHVLEEISKSEILFLKVKDQLGREPSSIDFDIFKGLFRRSGGNLFPLVEKTLRYDWNNGNDESDMPSEDELDMLFIAIELNVRGAAEFSYEWARANELEVDFRLETRYNKDGIDRRKEKGYWVTAALSP
;
A
#
# COMPACT_ATOMS: atom_id res chain seq x y z
N MET A 1 19.82 27.13 -23.12
CA MET A 1 18.50 27.10 -23.77
C MET A 1 18.21 25.63 -24.03
N ASN A 2 17.70 24.94 -23.00
CA ASN A 2 17.50 23.49 -23.03
C ASN A 2 16.05 23.22 -23.37
N THR A 3 15.87 22.52 -24.48
CA THR A 3 14.62 22.05 -25.05
C THR A 3 13.80 21.29 -24.01
N ALA A 4 12.57 21.76 -23.83
CA ALA A 4 11.51 21.07 -23.12
C ALA A 4 11.40 19.63 -23.67
N ILE A 5 11.58 18.66 -22.79
CA ILE A 5 11.18 17.28 -23.03
C ILE A 5 9.64 17.35 -23.12
N GLU A 6 9.09 17.02 -24.28
CA GLU A 6 7.64 17.03 -24.50
C GLU A 6 6.96 16.10 -23.46
N SER A 7 6.11 16.72 -22.65
CA SER A 7 5.38 16.21 -21.49
C SER A 7 4.21 15.27 -21.87
N LYS A 8 4.43 14.29 -22.74
CA LYS A 8 3.31 13.58 -23.39
C LYS A 8 2.76 12.32 -22.70
N ASP A 9 3.38 11.81 -21.62
CA ASP A 9 2.95 10.56 -20.98
C ASP A 9 3.02 10.59 -19.44
N LEU A 10 2.80 11.77 -18.82
CA LEU A 10 2.75 11.86 -17.35
C LEU A 10 1.33 11.68 -16.79
N ASP A 11 0.31 11.95 -17.61
CA ASP A 11 -1.09 11.87 -17.23
C ASP A 11 -1.64 10.46 -17.38
N LEU A 12 -2.60 10.10 -16.53
CA LEU A 12 -3.40 8.89 -16.68
C LEU A 12 -4.76 9.26 -17.27
N ARG A 13 -5.15 8.58 -18.36
CA ARG A 13 -6.50 8.65 -18.91
C ARG A 13 -7.00 7.25 -19.24
N LEU A 14 -8.10 6.84 -18.62
CA LEU A 14 -8.67 5.50 -18.78
C LEU A 14 -10.20 5.61 -18.87
N ASP A 15 -10.83 4.73 -19.65
CA ASP A 15 -12.27 4.49 -19.53
C ASP A 15 -12.59 4.02 -18.11
N ILE A 16 -13.78 4.36 -17.60
CA ILE A 16 -14.16 4.09 -16.20
C ILE A 16 -14.03 2.60 -15.84
N ASP A 17 -14.39 1.69 -16.73
CA ASP A 17 -14.25 0.24 -16.50
C ASP A 17 -12.79 -0.19 -16.47
N VAL A 18 -11.97 0.35 -17.37
CA VAL A 18 -10.53 0.08 -17.41
C VAL A 18 -9.85 0.62 -16.17
N ALA A 19 -10.28 1.77 -15.66
CA ALA A 19 -9.79 2.35 -14.41
C ALA A 19 -10.09 1.45 -13.20
N HIS A 20 -11.31 0.89 -13.11
CA HIS A 20 -11.67 -0.05 -12.05
C HIS A 20 -10.92 -1.38 -12.13
N LEU A 21 -10.70 -1.90 -13.34
CA LEU A 21 -9.87 -3.09 -13.55
C LEU A 21 -8.41 -2.81 -13.22
N LYS A 22 -7.89 -1.62 -13.53
CA LYS A 22 -6.53 -1.23 -13.16
C LYS A 22 -6.37 -1.08 -11.65
N MET A 23 -7.35 -0.50 -10.97
CA MET A 23 -7.41 -0.43 -9.51
C MET A 23 -7.43 -1.83 -8.89
N LEU A 24 -8.14 -2.79 -9.50
CA LEU A 24 -8.14 -4.18 -9.05
C LEU A 24 -6.76 -4.79 -9.18
N ASP A 25 -6.15 -4.72 -10.36
CA ASP A 25 -4.80 -5.21 -10.66
C ASP A 25 -3.75 -4.68 -9.67
N MET A 26 -3.76 -3.36 -9.41
CA MET A 26 -2.88 -2.74 -8.43
C MET A 26 -3.12 -3.27 -7.01
N SER A 27 -4.39 -3.44 -6.62
CA SER A 27 -4.74 -3.99 -5.32
C SER A 27 -4.26 -5.44 -5.16
N VAL A 28 -4.38 -6.27 -6.21
CA VAL A 28 -3.85 -7.64 -6.23
C VAL A 28 -2.34 -7.66 -6.04
N HIS A 29 -1.64 -6.77 -6.75
CA HIS A 29 -0.18 -6.65 -6.63
C HIS A 29 0.23 -6.29 -5.19
N LEU A 30 -0.43 -5.30 -4.59
CA LEU A 30 -0.22 -4.89 -3.20
C LEU A 30 -0.55 -6.00 -2.19
N LEU A 31 -1.59 -6.81 -2.43
CA LEU A 31 -1.88 -8.00 -1.61
C LEU A 31 -0.74 -9.03 -1.65
N GLY A 32 0.02 -9.10 -2.75
CA GLY A 32 1.25 -9.90 -2.85
C GLY A 32 2.33 -9.43 -1.87
N TYR A 33 2.57 -8.13 -1.75
CA TYR A 33 3.50 -7.57 -0.77
C TYR A 33 3.01 -7.76 0.67
N ILE A 34 1.70 -7.61 0.91
CA ILE A 34 1.09 -7.87 2.22
C ILE A 34 1.34 -9.32 2.68
N ASN A 35 1.14 -10.29 1.79
CA ASN A 35 1.42 -11.70 2.08
C ASN A 35 2.90 -11.94 2.34
N SER A 36 3.78 -11.26 1.59
CA SER A 36 5.23 -11.34 1.80
C SER A 36 5.64 -10.78 3.17
N PHE A 37 5.07 -9.64 3.57
CA PHE A 37 5.29 -9.04 4.88
C PHE A 37 4.86 -9.99 6.00
N ARG A 38 3.66 -10.58 5.91
CA ARG A 38 3.16 -11.57 6.89
C ARG A 38 4.11 -12.76 7.01
N ALA A 39 4.52 -13.34 5.88
CA ALA A 39 5.43 -14.49 5.86
C ALA A 39 6.79 -14.16 6.52
N ILE A 40 7.32 -12.96 6.33
CA ILE A 40 8.56 -12.52 6.98
C ILE A 40 8.36 -12.29 8.48
N SER A 41 7.23 -11.74 8.89
CA SER A 41 6.89 -11.50 10.30
C SER A 41 6.72 -12.80 11.09
N GLU A 42 6.31 -13.90 10.45
CA GLU A 42 6.20 -15.22 11.06
C GLU A 42 7.57 -15.90 11.32
N LEU A 43 8.63 -15.45 10.64
CA LEU A 43 9.97 -15.99 10.86
C LEU A 43 10.55 -15.56 12.22
N PRO A 44 11.36 -16.41 12.87
CA PRO A 44 12.11 -16.02 14.07
C PRO A 44 12.93 -14.75 13.85
N ASP A 45 13.23 -14.01 14.92
CA ASP A 45 14.01 -12.79 14.80
C ASP A 45 15.43 -13.07 14.28
N TYR A 46 15.77 -12.46 13.15
CA TYR A 46 17.07 -12.60 12.50
C TYR A 46 17.61 -11.24 12.07
N LEU A 47 18.93 -11.16 11.94
CA LEU A 47 19.62 -9.93 11.54
C LEU A 47 19.13 -9.47 10.17
N GLY A 48 18.41 -8.34 10.13
CA GLY A 48 17.85 -7.77 8.91
C GLY A 48 16.35 -8.00 8.71
N ARG A 49 15.67 -8.78 9.56
CA ARG A 49 14.21 -8.98 9.47
C ARG A 49 13.45 -7.65 9.46
N ARG A 50 13.73 -6.78 10.43
CA ARG A 50 13.13 -5.44 10.51
C ARG A 50 13.38 -4.59 9.27
N ARG A 51 14.57 -4.69 8.66
CA ARG A 51 14.93 -3.95 7.44
C ARG A 51 14.14 -4.42 6.22
N VAL A 52 13.97 -5.74 6.07
CA VAL A 52 13.16 -6.28 4.98
C VAL A 52 11.69 -5.89 5.17
N ARG A 53 11.16 -5.99 6.40
CA ARG A 53 9.81 -5.52 6.74
C ARG A 53 9.64 -4.04 6.42
N TYR A 54 10.59 -3.21 6.81
CA TYR A 54 10.56 -1.77 6.53
C TYR A 54 10.64 -1.47 5.03
N ALA A 55 11.51 -2.15 4.27
CA ALA A 55 11.60 -2.01 2.83
C ALA A 55 10.27 -2.35 2.13
N LEU A 56 9.58 -3.42 2.57
CA LEU A 56 8.25 -3.76 2.06
C LEU A 56 7.22 -2.68 2.36
N VAL A 57 7.21 -2.11 3.56
CA VAL A 57 6.31 -1.00 3.92
C VAL A 57 6.55 0.22 3.03
N LEU A 58 7.80 0.57 2.75
CA LEU A 58 8.13 1.67 1.84
C LEU A 58 7.59 1.45 0.42
N ILE A 59 7.76 0.24 -0.12
CA ILE A 59 7.24 -0.12 -1.45
C ILE A 59 5.71 -0.03 -1.45
N MET A 60 5.06 -0.62 -0.44
CA MET A 60 3.61 -0.62 -0.34
C MET A 60 3.03 0.78 -0.19
N LEU A 61 3.69 1.70 0.54
CA LEU A 61 3.24 3.08 0.67
C LEU A 61 3.25 3.84 -0.67
N ASP A 62 4.30 3.66 -1.48
CA ASP A 62 4.40 4.28 -2.81
C ASP A 62 3.25 3.85 -3.72
N GLU A 63 3.07 2.54 -3.83
CA GLU A 63 2.06 1.96 -4.71
C GLU A 63 0.64 2.25 -4.21
N MET A 64 0.45 2.26 -2.89
CA MET A 64 -0.84 2.61 -2.29
C MET A 64 -1.21 4.07 -2.53
N ALA A 65 -0.25 5.00 -2.58
CA ALA A 65 -0.53 6.39 -2.93
C ALA A 65 -1.16 6.50 -4.32
N SER A 66 -0.57 5.84 -5.31
CA SER A 66 -1.12 5.78 -6.67
C SER A 66 -2.45 5.03 -6.75
N LEU A 67 -2.66 4.01 -5.93
CA LEU A 67 -3.94 3.30 -5.81
C LEU A 67 -5.04 4.22 -5.26
N MET A 68 -4.75 4.96 -4.19
CA MET A 68 -5.73 5.84 -3.54
C MET A 68 -6.15 7.02 -4.43
N GLU A 69 -5.23 7.57 -5.22
CA GLU A 69 -5.58 8.57 -6.22
C GLU A 69 -6.53 8.00 -7.28
N LEU A 70 -6.22 6.82 -7.82
CA LEU A 70 -7.08 6.17 -8.80
C LEU A 70 -8.45 5.82 -8.21
N MET A 71 -8.50 5.34 -6.96
CA MET A 71 -9.74 5.01 -6.26
C MET A 71 -10.64 6.24 -6.11
N LYS A 72 -10.08 7.37 -5.67
CA LYS A 72 -10.81 8.63 -5.53
C LYS A 72 -11.44 9.07 -6.86
N GLU A 73 -10.70 8.89 -7.95
CA GLU A 73 -11.16 9.30 -9.27
C GLU A 73 -12.19 8.33 -9.87
N CYS A 74 -12.08 7.04 -9.58
CA CYS A 74 -13.12 6.05 -9.86
C CYS A 74 -14.42 6.37 -9.09
N GLU A 75 -14.34 6.68 -7.78
CA GLU A 75 -15.49 7.08 -6.96
C GLU A 75 -16.16 8.35 -7.50
N ARG A 76 -15.35 9.35 -7.89
CA ARG A 76 -15.84 10.58 -8.55
C ARG A 76 -16.52 10.25 -9.86
N GLY A 77 -15.90 9.42 -10.70
CA GLY A 77 -16.44 9.02 -11.99
C GLY A 77 -17.80 8.33 -11.87
N ILE A 78 -17.99 7.49 -10.86
CA ILE A 78 -19.29 6.86 -10.57
C ILE A 78 -20.32 7.91 -10.14
N THR A 79 -19.93 8.78 -9.21
CA THR A 79 -20.83 9.77 -8.61
C THR A 79 -21.30 10.81 -9.63
N GLU A 80 -20.41 11.20 -10.53
CA GLU A 80 -20.66 12.22 -11.57
C GLU A 80 -21.09 11.60 -12.91
N HIS A 81 -21.21 10.28 -13.00
CA HIS A 81 -21.53 9.53 -14.22
C HIS A 81 -20.57 9.82 -15.40
N LEU A 82 -19.28 9.93 -15.10
CA LEU A 82 -18.23 10.13 -16.10
C LEU A 82 -17.94 8.82 -16.85
N THR A 83 -17.60 8.94 -18.13
CA THR A 83 -17.16 7.79 -18.94
C THR A 83 -15.68 7.50 -18.81
N GLU A 84 -14.90 8.48 -18.36
CA GLU A 84 -13.43 8.41 -18.27
C GLU A 84 -12.94 8.95 -16.93
N VAL A 85 -11.84 8.36 -16.46
CA VAL A 85 -11.00 8.85 -15.37
C VAL A 85 -9.80 9.56 -15.96
N PHE A 86 -9.49 10.74 -15.44
CA PHE A 86 -8.32 11.53 -15.81
C PHE A 86 -7.57 12.00 -14.57
N ILE A 87 -6.26 11.73 -14.53
CA ILE A 87 -5.37 12.16 -13.45
C ILE A 87 -4.13 12.80 -14.06
N GLU A 88 -3.99 14.10 -13.86
CA GLU A 88 -2.82 14.87 -14.30
C GLU A 88 -1.57 14.45 -13.53
N ASP A 89 -0.42 14.35 -14.19
CA ASP A 89 0.87 14.05 -13.57
C ASP A 89 0.89 12.75 -12.73
N TYR A 90 0.02 11.79 -13.03
CA TYR A 90 -0.09 10.52 -12.29
C TYR A 90 1.24 9.78 -12.14
N HIS A 91 2.08 9.80 -13.18
CA HIS A 91 3.39 9.15 -13.16
C HIS A 91 4.54 10.04 -12.64
N SER A 92 4.22 11.28 -12.25
CA SER A 92 5.19 12.25 -11.74
C SER A 92 5.76 11.81 -10.38
N PRO A 93 7.09 11.84 -10.19
CA PRO A 93 7.70 11.60 -8.88
C PRO A 93 7.19 12.54 -7.79
N GLN A 94 6.93 13.80 -8.13
CA GLN A 94 6.41 14.80 -7.21
C GLN A 94 5.02 14.40 -6.70
N ARG A 95 4.15 13.97 -7.62
CA ARG A 95 2.79 13.56 -7.28
C ARG A 95 2.76 12.28 -6.44
N ARG A 96 3.64 11.33 -6.71
CA ARG A 96 3.82 10.15 -5.84
C ARG A 96 4.25 10.53 -4.44
N GLN A 97 5.19 11.47 -4.31
CA GLN A 97 5.62 11.97 -3.00
C GLN A 97 4.46 12.63 -2.24
N GLU A 98 3.72 13.52 -2.88
CA GLU A 98 2.53 14.18 -2.30
C GLU A 98 1.46 13.16 -1.90
N GLY A 99 1.22 12.16 -2.76
CA GLY A 99 0.30 11.07 -2.49
C GLY A 99 0.68 10.27 -1.25
N VAL A 100 1.96 9.94 -1.06
CA VAL A 100 2.42 9.27 0.16
C VAL A 100 2.24 10.16 1.40
N GLU A 101 2.54 11.45 1.31
CA GLU A 101 2.33 12.37 2.43
C GLU A 101 0.85 12.42 2.83
N HIS A 102 -0.06 12.49 1.85
CA HIS A 102 -1.50 12.45 2.06
C HIS A 102 -1.96 11.10 2.65
N VAL A 103 -1.46 9.98 2.14
CA VAL A 103 -1.71 8.63 2.69
C VAL A 103 -1.36 8.59 4.18
N LEU A 104 -0.16 9.04 4.55
CA LEU A 104 0.30 9.01 5.93
C LEU A 104 -0.56 9.91 6.82
N GLU A 105 -1.04 11.05 6.28
CA GLU A 105 -1.98 11.92 6.99
C GLU A 105 -3.33 11.25 7.22
N GLU A 106 -3.88 10.55 6.24
CA GLU A 106 -5.17 9.87 6.38
C GLU A 106 -5.07 8.67 7.34
N ILE A 107 -3.95 7.94 7.29
CA ILE A 107 -3.61 6.90 8.28
C ILE A 107 -3.57 7.51 9.69
N SER A 108 -2.92 8.66 9.85
CA SER A 108 -2.80 9.33 11.16
C SER A 108 -4.13 9.77 11.78
N LYS A 109 -5.18 9.93 10.96
CA LYS A 109 -6.52 10.37 11.38
C LYS A 109 -7.52 9.22 11.57
N SER A 110 -7.15 7.99 11.19
CA SER A 110 -8.11 6.88 11.10
C SER A 110 -8.43 6.25 12.47
N GLU A 111 -9.54 6.64 13.09
CA GLU A 111 -10.02 6.05 14.36
C GLU A 111 -10.23 4.53 14.28
N ILE A 112 -10.74 4.04 13.15
CA ILE A 112 -10.95 2.60 12.92
C ILE A 112 -9.62 1.85 12.90
N LEU A 113 -8.60 2.44 12.30
CA LEU A 113 -7.25 1.89 12.32
C LEU A 113 -6.72 1.84 13.75
N PHE A 114 -6.84 2.93 14.51
CA PHE A 114 -6.40 2.96 15.91
C PHE A 114 -7.09 1.85 16.75
N LEU A 115 -8.39 1.62 16.53
CA LEU A 115 -9.12 0.53 17.20
C LEU A 115 -8.62 -0.86 16.80
N LYS A 116 -8.38 -1.10 15.50
CA LYS A 116 -7.86 -2.39 15.01
C LYS A 116 -6.43 -2.66 15.48
N VAL A 117 -5.59 -1.64 15.47
CA VAL A 117 -4.21 -1.72 15.94
C VAL A 117 -4.19 -1.95 17.45
N LYS A 118 -5.11 -1.33 18.22
CA LYS A 118 -5.26 -1.61 19.64
C LYS A 118 -5.66 -3.06 19.92
N ASP A 119 -6.56 -3.63 19.12
CA ASP A 119 -6.97 -5.04 19.22
C ASP A 119 -5.81 -5.99 18.88
N GLN A 120 -5.00 -5.66 17.87
CA GLN A 120 -3.87 -6.48 17.45
C GLN A 120 -2.61 -6.30 18.32
N LEU A 121 -2.25 -5.09 18.72
CA LEU A 121 -1.07 -4.84 19.55
C LEU A 121 -1.35 -4.98 21.04
N GLY A 122 -2.63 -5.05 21.45
CA GLY A 122 -3.03 -5.14 22.85
C GLY A 122 -2.78 -3.87 23.68
N ARG A 123 -2.38 -2.77 23.03
CA ARG A 123 -2.11 -1.46 23.64
C ARG A 123 -2.52 -0.33 22.68
N GLU A 124 -2.77 0.86 23.23
CA GLU A 124 -3.00 2.03 22.38
C GLU A 124 -1.76 2.34 21.55
N PRO A 125 -1.93 2.57 20.24
CA PRO A 125 -0.94 3.22 19.39
C PRO A 125 -0.29 4.40 20.13
N SER A 126 1.00 4.33 20.41
CA SER A 126 1.76 5.53 20.72
C SER A 126 1.62 6.50 19.55
N SER A 127 1.67 7.81 19.81
CA SER A 127 1.69 8.83 18.76
C SER A 127 2.84 8.53 17.78
N ILE A 128 2.53 7.85 16.67
CA ILE A 128 3.51 7.59 15.64
C ILE A 128 3.95 8.95 15.10
N ASP A 129 5.26 9.15 15.07
CA ASP A 129 5.83 10.30 14.41
C ASP A 129 5.88 10.05 12.90
N PHE A 130 4.77 10.34 12.22
CA PHE A 130 4.69 10.26 10.76
C PHE A 130 5.62 11.29 10.08
N ASP A 131 6.15 12.29 10.79
CA ASP A 131 7.05 13.29 10.21
C ASP A 131 8.42 12.67 9.85
N ILE A 132 8.84 11.61 10.55
CA ILE A 132 10.02 10.83 10.18
C ILE A 132 9.82 10.22 8.78
N PHE A 133 8.68 9.59 8.54
CA PHE A 133 8.35 9.00 7.26
C PHE A 133 8.27 10.07 6.17
N LYS A 134 7.47 11.13 6.37
CA LYS A 134 7.37 12.24 5.42
C LYS A 134 8.74 12.84 5.09
N GLY A 135 9.61 13.01 6.08
CA GLY A 135 10.97 13.49 5.91
C GLY A 135 11.84 12.60 5.02
N LEU A 136 11.71 11.28 5.15
CA LEU A 136 12.44 10.31 4.33
C LEU A 136 11.95 10.30 2.87
N PHE A 137 10.63 10.34 2.65
CA PHE A 137 10.05 10.44 1.31
C PHE A 137 10.46 11.76 0.63
N ARG A 138 10.42 12.89 1.34
CA ARG A 138 10.89 14.20 0.84
C ARG A 138 12.35 14.18 0.40
N ARG A 139 13.24 13.55 1.19
CA ARG A 139 14.66 13.42 0.84
C ARG A 139 14.90 12.54 -0.38
N SER A 140 14.00 11.60 -0.66
CA SER A 140 14.08 10.70 -1.81
C SER A 140 13.63 11.34 -3.14
N GLY A 141 12.99 12.52 -3.10
CA GLY A 141 12.53 13.24 -4.29
C GLY A 141 11.51 12.44 -5.12
N GLY A 142 10.69 11.61 -4.46
CA GLY A 142 9.70 10.76 -5.13
C GLY A 142 10.27 9.50 -5.79
N ASN A 143 11.56 9.20 -5.62
CA ASN A 143 12.14 7.93 -6.03
C ASN A 143 12.59 7.11 -4.82
N LEU A 144 11.85 6.06 -4.51
CA LEU A 144 12.12 5.22 -3.35
C LEU A 144 13.16 4.14 -3.59
N PHE A 145 13.55 3.89 -4.83
CA PHE A 145 14.52 2.84 -5.13
C PHE A 145 15.85 3.04 -4.36
N PRO A 146 16.47 4.24 -4.33
CA PRO A 146 17.66 4.48 -3.53
C PRO A 146 17.43 4.32 -2.02
N LEU A 147 16.23 4.64 -1.53
CA LEU A 147 15.88 4.51 -0.12
C LEU A 147 15.73 3.03 0.27
N VAL A 148 15.00 2.25 -0.53
CA VAL A 148 14.86 0.79 -0.36
C VAL A 148 16.23 0.11 -0.44
N GLU A 149 17.03 0.48 -1.43
CA GLU A 149 18.39 -0.04 -1.58
C GLU A 149 19.26 0.30 -0.37
N LYS A 150 19.21 1.54 0.15
CA LYS A 150 19.91 1.93 1.36
C LYS A 150 19.44 1.09 2.57
N THR A 151 18.13 0.96 2.76
CA THR A 151 17.55 0.19 3.88
C THR A 151 17.99 -1.28 3.87
N LEU A 152 18.10 -1.89 2.68
CA LEU A 152 18.52 -3.28 2.54
C LEU A 152 20.03 -3.47 2.68
N ARG A 153 20.83 -2.45 2.37
CA ARG A 153 22.29 -2.50 2.53
C ARG A 153 22.65 -2.50 4.02
N TYR A 154 23.22 -3.60 4.49
CA TYR A 154 23.82 -3.65 5.82
C TYR A 154 25.25 -3.12 5.78
N ASP A 155 25.48 -1.96 6.38
CA ASP A 155 26.84 -1.48 6.62
C ASP A 155 27.28 -1.82 8.05
N TRP A 156 28.13 -2.84 8.18
CA TRP A 156 28.72 -3.26 9.46
C TRP A 156 29.59 -2.17 10.10
N ASN A 157 30.14 -1.24 9.30
CA ASN A 157 31.00 -0.18 9.79
C ASN A 157 30.22 0.99 10.39
N ASN A 158 28.98 1.21 9.94
CA ASN A 158 28.08 2.25 10.45
C ASN A 158 27.16 1.68 11.52
N GLY A 159 27.76 1.16 12.59
CA GLY A 159 27.12 0.33 13.62
C GLY A 159 25.96 0.91 14.43
N ASN A 160 25.14 1.82 13.86
CA ASN A 160 23.92 2.38 14.44
C ASN A 160 22.93 2.97 13.40
N ASP A 161 22.92 2.58 12.12
CA ASP A 161 21.91 3.07 11.13
C ASP A 161 20.48 2.50 11.39
N GLU A 162 20.24 1.99 12.59
CA GLU A 162 18.96 1.50 13.09
C GLU A 162 18.11 2.56 13.78
N SER A 163 18.70 3.69 14.20
CA SER A 163 17.99 4.78 14.88
C SER A 163 17.04 5.56 13.98
N ASP A 164 17.27 5.53 12.68
CA ASP A 164 16.44 6.20 11.67
C ASP A 164 15.32 5.28 11.15
N MET A 165 15.27 4.02 11.62
CA MET A 165 14.22 3.08 11.25
C MET A 165 13.08 3.08 12.26
N PRO A 166 11.83 2.91 11.79
CA PRO A 166 10.69 2.75 12.68
C PRO A 166 10.84 1.51 13.56
N SER A 167 10.23 1.59 14.75
CA SER A 167 10.04 0.45 15.63
C SER A 167 9.13 -0.61 14.98
N GLU A 168 9.20 -1.85 15.47
CA GLU A 168 8.36 -2.94 14.96
C GLU A 168 6.86 -2.63 15.09
N ASP A 169 6.45 -1.96 16.16
CA ASP A 169 5.05 -1.55 16.37
C ASP A 169 4.58 -0.52 15.33
N GLU A 170 5.46 0.42 14.95
CA GLU A 170 5.18 1.41 13.91
C GLU A 170 5.07 0.75 12.54
N LEU A 171 5.94 -0.24 12.26
CA LEU A 171 5.85 -1.05 11.04
C LEU A 171 4.56 -1.85 10.99
N ASP A 172 4.15 -2.48 12.10
CA ASP A 172 2.91 -3.24 12.18
C ASP A 172 1.68 -2.36 12.01
N MET A 173 1.66 -1.16 12.60
CA MET A 173 0.57 -0.21 12.42
C MET A 173 0.43 0.24 10.96
N LEU A 174 1.54 0.61 10.32
CA LEU A 174 1.55 0.98 8.90
C LEU A 174 1.10 -0.18 8.02
N PHE A 175 1.58 -1.38 8.31
CA PHE A 175 1.16 -2.58 7.61
C PHE A 175 -0.35 -2.80 7.71
N ILE A 176 -0.94 -2.72 8.92
CA ILE A 176 -2.39 -2.87 9.12
C ILE A 176 -3.15 -1.80 8.33
N ALA A 177 -2.67 -0.55 8.36
CA ALA A 177 -3.30 0.55 7.64
C ALA A 177 -3.30 0.34 6.13
N ILE A 178 -2.16 -0.05 5.59
CA ILE A 178 -2.01 -0.37 4.17
C ILE A 178 -2.93 -1.51 3.80
N GLU A 179 -2.91 -2.58 4.59
CA GLU A 179 -3.72 -3.77 4.34
C GLU A 179 -5.22 -3.44 4.31
N LEU A 180 -5.71 -2.60 5.20
CA LEU A 180 -7.11 -2.19 5.23
C LEU A 180 -7.52 -1.41 3.97
N ASN A 181 -6.69 -0.45 3.55
CA ASN A 181 -6.97 0.36 2.36
C ASN A 181 -6.92 -0.48 1.09
N VAL A 182 -5.88 -1.30 0.93
CA VAL A 182 -5.72 -2.19 -0.24
C VAL A 182 -6.89 -3.17 -0.36
N ARG A 183 -7.34 -3.73 0.76
CA ARG A 183 -8.51 -4.64 0.77
C ARG A 183 -9.80 -3.91 0.42
N GLY A 184 -9.99 -2.70 0.95
CA GLY A 184 -11.14 -1.86 0.62
C GLY A 184 -11.21 -1.54 -0.87
N ALA A 185 -10.08 -1.14 -1.47
CA ALA A 185 -9.98 -0.88 -2.89
C ALA A 185 -10.26 -2.13 -3.75
N ALA A 186 -9.70 -3.29 -3.35
CA ALA A 186 -9.93 -4.55 -4.05
C ALA A 186 -11.42 -4.97 -4.03
N GLU A 187 -12.06 -4.87 -2.87
CA GLU A 187 -13.49 -5.22 -2.69
C GLU A 187 -14.38 -4.26 -3.49
N PHE A 188 -14.08 -2.96 -3.45
CA PHE A 188 -14.80 -1.94 -4.22
C PHE A 188 -14.70 -2.18 -5.74
N SER A 189 -13.48 -2.37 -6.27
CA SER A 189 -13.26 -2.74 -7.68
C SER A 189 -13.99 -4.01 -8.08
N TYR A 190 -13.96 -5.03 -7.23
CA TYR A 190 -14.57 -6.32 -7.51
C TYR A 190 -16.08 -6.21 -7.61
N GLU A 191 -16.73 -5.51 -6.66
CA GLU A 191 -18.18 -5.31 -6.71
C GLU A 191 -18.59 -4.42 -7.90
N TRP A 192 -17.78 -3.42 -8.29
CA TRP A 192 -18.00 -2.68 -9.53
C TRP A 192 -18.00 -3.60 -10.76
N ALA A 193 -16.95 -4.41 -10.90
CA ALA A 193 -16.79 -5.30 -12.04
C ALA A 193 -17.93 -6.32 -12.12
N ARG A 194 -18.34 -6.87 -10.97
CA ARG A 194 -19.48 -7.78 -10.86
C ARG A 194 -20.79 -7.11 -11.26
N ALA A 195 -21.03 -5.87 -10.82
CA ALA A 195 -22.24 -5.13 -11.14
C ALA A 195 -22.35 -4.79 -12.64
N ASN A 196 -21.21 -4.63 -13.32
CA ASN A 196 -21.12 -4.34 -14.75
C ASN A 196 -20.89 -5.60 -15.61
N GLU A 197 -21.05 -6.79 -15.02
CA GLU A 197 -20.88 -8.09 -15.71
C GLU A 197 -19.51 -8.24 -16.41
N LEU A 198 -18.48 -7.58 -15.89
CA LEU A 198 -17.11 -7.72 -16.40
C LEU A 198 -16.57 -9.11 -16.02
N GLU A 199 -15.94 -9.77 -16.99
CA GLU A 199 -15.32 -11.07 -16.79
C GLU A 199 -14.03 -10.89 -15.98
N VAL A 200 -14.10 -11.21 -14.68
CA VAL A 200 -12.96 -11.13 -13.76
C VAL A 200 -12.72 -12.51 -13.14
N ASP A 201 -11.57 -13.11 -13.46
CA ASP A 201 -11.14 -14.41 -12.91
C ASP A 201 -10.43 -14.28 -11.56
N PHE A 202 -10.92 -13.38 -10.71
CA PHE A 202 -10.33 -13.06 -9.43
C PHE A 202 -11.34 -13.27 -8.32
N ARG A 203 -11.03 -14.16 -7.37
CA ARG A 203 -11.83 -14.32 -6.15
C ARG A 203 -11.00 -13.91 -4.94
N LEU A 204 -11.53 -12.95 -4.19
CA LEU A 204 -11.05 -12.62 -2.85
C LEU A 204 -11.63 -13.63 -1.87
N GLU A 205 -10.84 -14.64 -1.49
CA GLU A 205 -11.26 -15.58 -0.44
C GLU A 205 -10.85 -15.06 0.94
N THR A 206 -11.83 -14.71 1.76
CA THR A 206 -11.60 -14.47 3.18
C THR A 206 -11.40 -15.79 3.93
N ARG A 207 -10.16 -16.21 4.16
CA ARG A 207 -9.86 -17.36 5.02
C ARG A 207 -9.65 -16.93 6.47
N TYR A 208 -10.18 -17.73 7.38
CA TYR A 208 -9.86 -17.64 8.80
C TYR A 208 -8.67 -18.57 9.07
N ASN A 209 -7.52 -18.02 9.45
CA ASN A 209 -6.45 -18.89 9.94
C ASN A 209 -6.83 -19.37 11.36
N LYS A 210 -6.88 -20.69 11.55
CA LYS A 210 -7.11 -21.35 12.84
C LYS A 210 -5.87 -22.09 13.34
N ASP A 211 -4.71 -21.87 12.73
CA ASP A 211 -3.51 -22.62 13.05
C ASP A 211 -2.75 -21.98 14.24
N GLY A 212 -3.28 -22.27 15.42
CA GLY A 212 -2.50 -22.95 16.46
C GLY A 212 -1.59 -22.16 17.41
N ILE A 213 -1.25 -20.88 17.18
CA ILE A 213 -0.43 -20.11 18.15
C ILE A 213 -1.02 -18.73 18.49
N ASP A 214 -1.87 -18.16 17.63
CA ASP A 214 -2.59 -16.94 17.95
C ASP A 214 -4.10 -17.19 17.96
N ARG A 215 -4.79 -16.77 19.03
CA ARG A 215 -6.25 -16.95 19.19
C ARG A 215 -7.06 -15.95 18.37
N ARG A 216 -6.40 -15.10 17.59
CA ARG A 216 -7.04 -14.11 16.72
C ARG A 216 -7.53 -14.78 15.46
N LYS A 217 -8.84 -14.74 15.25
CA LYS A 217 -9.46 -15.04 13.95
C LYS A 217 -9.15 -13.90 12.99
N GLU A 218 -7.95 -13.85 12.45
CA GLU A 218 -7.66 -12.88 11.40
C GLU A 218 -8.30 -13.35 10.09
N LYS A 219 -9.13 -12.47 9.51
CA LYS A 219 -9.61 -12.59 8.15
C LYS A 219 -8.43 -12.28 7.22
N GLY A 220 -7.91 -13.26 6.50
CA GLY A 220 -6.94 -13.06 5.41
C GLY A 220 -7.66 -13.13 4.06
N TYR A 221 -7.44 -12.18 3.15
CA TYR A 221 -7.93 -12.33 1.77
C TYR A 221 -6.85 -13.00 0.94
N TRP A 222 -7.20 -14.10 0.30
CA TRP A 222 -6.32 -14.85 -0.58
C TRP A 222 -6.77 -14.64 -2.01
N VAL A 223 -5.79 -14.43 -2.89
CA VAL A 223 -6.00 -14.36 -4.32
C VAL A 223 -6.05 -15.78 -4.85
N THR A 224 -7.21 -16.22 -5.34
CA THR A 224 -7.30 -17.44 -6.13
C THR A 224 -7.71 -17.06 -7.56
N ALA A 225 -6.86 -17.40 -8.52
CA ALA A 225 -7.27 -17.51 -9.92
C ALA A 225 -7.93 -18.88 -10.08
N ALA A 226 -9.06 -18.97 -10.79
CA ALA A 226 -9.57 -20.29 -11.14
C ALA A 226 -8.50 -20.96 -12.01
N LEU A 227 -7.88 -22.03 -11.52
CA LEU A 227 -7.18 -22.95 -12.40
C LEU A 227 -8.26 -23.51 -13.34
N SER A 228 -8.32 -22.99 -14.56
CA SER A 228 -9.11 -23.60 -15.62
C SER A 228 -8.75 -25.10 -15.68
N PRO A 229 -9.74 -26.00 -15.69
CA PRO A 229 -9.52 -27.44 -15.64
C PRO A 229 -8.73 -27.97 -16.85
#